data_AF-A0A3Q0FSA4-F1
#
_entry.id   AF-A0A3Q0FSA4-F1
#
_cell.length_a   1.000
_cell.length_b   1.000
_cell.length_c   1.000
_cell.angle_alpha   90.00
_cell.angle_beta   90.00
_cell.angle_gamma   90.00
#
_symmetry.space_group_name_H-M   'P 1'
#
loop_
_entity.id
_entity.type
_entity.pdbx_description
1 polymer ?
#
loop_
_entity_poly.entity_id
_entity_poly.type
_entity_poly.pdbx_seq_one_letter_code
_entity_poly.pdbx_strand_id
1 'polypeptide(L)'
;MAGSMAGITAVICTYPLDMVRARLAFQVKGEHTYRGIIHAFKTIYTKEGGFTGFYRGLMPAIVGMAPYAGLSFFTFGTLKNIGLTHAPSLLGRPSLDNPDVLVLKTHVNLLCGGIAGAIAQTVSYPLDVTRRRMQLGTVLPDSEKCLTMVQTLKYVYQNHGIRRGLYRGLSLNYIRCIPSQAVAFTTYELMKQFLHLN
;
A
#
# COMPACT_ATOMS: atom_id res chain seq x y z
N MET A 1 -4.43 20.10 0.96
CA MET A 1 -3.26 20.24 1.85
C MET A 1 -3.53 19.68 3.25
N ALA A 2 -4.60 20.07 3.95
CA ALA A 2 -4.94 19.53 5.28
C ALA A 2 -5.04 17.99 5.34
N GLY A 3 -5.68 17.36 4.33
CA GLY A 3 -5.77 15.90 4.26
C GLY A 3 -4.42 15.19 4.11
N SER A 4 -3.47 15.78 3.38
CA SER A 4 -2.12 15.21 3.22
C SER A 4 -1.32 15.30 4.52
N MET A 5 -1.44 16.40 5.26
CA MET A 5 -0.80 16.56 6.57
C MET A 5 -1.38 15.57 7.58
N ALA A 6 -2.71 15.46 7.65
CA ALA A 6 -3.39 14.49 8.51
C ALA A 6 -2.98 13.04 8.19
N GLY A 7 -2.84 12.71 6.91
CA GLY A 7 -2.35 11.40 6.46
C GLY A 7 -0.92 11.12 6.92
N ILE A 8 0.00 12.08 6.80
CA ILE A 8 1.38 11.93 7.26
C ILE A 8 1.42 11.76 8.78
N THR A 9 0.70 12.59 9.53
CA THR A 9 0.61 12.47 10.99
C THR A 9 0.05 11.12 11.41
N ALA A 10 -1.02 10.65 10.75
CA ALA A 10 -1.59 9.32 11.01
C ALA A 10 -0.59 8.20 10.74
N VAL A 11 0.20 8.30 9.65
CA VAL A 11 1.26 7.33 9.35
C VAL A 11 2.32 7.34 10.43
N ILE A 12 2.77 8.50 10.89
CA ILE A 12 3.77 8.62 11.96
C ILE A 12 3.27 7.98 13.26
N CYS A 13 2.01 8.25 13.64
CA CYS A 13 1.41 7.68 14.85
C CYS A 13 1.18 6.17 14.77
N THR A 14 0.83 5.65 13.58
CA THR A 14 0.52 4.21 13.40
C THR A 14 1.76 3.37 13.05
N TYR A 15 2.85 4.00 12.61
CA TYR A 15 4.10 3.34 12.23
C TYR A 15 4.67 2.33 13.25
N PRO A 16 4.74 2.62 14.58
CA PRO A 16 5.27 1.65 15.54
C PRO A 16 4.43 0.38 15.63
N LEU A 17 3.09 0.49 15.55
CA LEU A 17 2.19 -0.66 15.55
C LEU A 17 2.32 -1.46 14.26
N ASP A 18 2.47 -0.79 13.12
CA ASP A 18 2.72 -1.42 11.83
C ASP A 18 4.02 -2.24 11.83
N MET A 19 5.08 -1.70 12.42
CA MET A 19 6.35 -2.41 12.60
C MET A 19 6.18 -3.68 13.42
N VAL A 20 5.55 -3.58 14.60
CA VAL A 20 5.38 -4.72 15.50
C VAL A 20 4.53 -5.80 14.85
N ARG A 21 3.43 -5.42 14.20
CA ARG A 21 2.57 -6.33 13.44
C ARG A 21 3.34 -7.03 12.32
N ALA A 22 4.14 -6.29 11.54
CA ALA A 22 4.91 -6.87 10.44
C ALA A 22 5.90 -7.93 10.93
N ARG A 23 6.58 -7.68 12.04
CA ARG A 23 7.55 -8.62 12.63
C ARG A 23 6.90 -9.85 13.23
N LEU A 24 5.80 -9.69 13.96
CA LEU A 24 5.02 -10.81 14.48
C LEU A 24 4.48 -11.70 13.36
N ALA A 25 3.98 -11.08 12.27
CA ALA A 25 3.50 -11.83 11.11
C ALA A 25 4.63 -12.59 10.39
N PHE A 26 5.86 -12.07 10.40
CA PHE A 26 7.01 -12.73 9.78
C PHE A 26 7.57 -13.88 10.63
N GLN A 27 7.55 -13.74 11.96
CA GLN A 27 8.04 -14.75 12.90
C GLN A 27 7.31 -16.10 12.78
N VAL A 28 6.09 -16.15 12.23
CA VAL A 28 5.38 -17.41 11.93
C VAL A 28 6.18 -18.33 11.00
N LYS A 29 7.16 -17.79 10.24
CA LYS A 29 8.07 -18.56 9.38
C LYS A 29 9.49 -18.75 9.94
N GLY A 30 9.82 -18.19 11.11
CA GLY A 30 11.15 -18.23 11.74
C GLY A 30 11.12 -18.83 13.15
N GLU A 31 12.26 -18.84 13.84
CA GLU A 31 12.31 -19.23 15.26
C GLU A 31 11.40 -18.33 16.12
N HIS A 32 10.76 -18.90 17.15
CA HIS A 32 9.79 -18.19 17.98
C HIS A 32 10.47 -17.18 18.94
N THR A 33 11.00 -16.07 18.43
CA THR A 33 11.71 -15.06 19.25
C THR A 33 10.79 -14.13 20.05
N TYR A 34 9.52 -13.96 19.66
CA TYR A 34 8.55 -13.11 20.35
C TYR A 34 7.34 -13.90 20.86
N ARG A 35 7.05 -13.79 22.16
CA ARG A 35 5.87 -14.39 22.83
C ARG A 35 4.58 -13.59 22.66
N GLY A 36 4.66 -12.35 22.18
CA GLY A 36 3.51 -11.47 22.00
C GLY A 36 3.88 -10.03 21.66
N ILE A 37 2.87 -9.17 21.49
CA ILE A 37 3.00 -7.75 21.09
C ILE A 37 3.86 -6.97 22.10
N ILE A 38 3.59 -7.12 23.40
CA ILE A 38 4.31 -6.41 24.46
C ILE A 38 5.79 -6.84 24.51
N HIS A 39 6.05 -8.14 24.32
CA HIS A 39 7.41 -8.66 24.25
C HIS A 39 8.15 -8.12 23.02
N ALA A 40 7.49 -8.06 21.86
CA ALA A 40 8.04 -7.46 20.65
C ALA A 40 8.38 -5.97 20.85
N PHE A 41 7.47 -5.19 21.42
CA PHE A 41 7.73 -3.78 21.75
C PHE A 41 8.95 -3.61 22.65
N LYS A 42 9.02 -4.37 23.75
CA LYS A 42 10.13 -4.30 24.71
C LYS A 42 11.45 -4.71 24.07
N THR A 43 11.46 -5.81 23.30
CA THR A 43 12.66 -6.28 22.60
C THR A 43 13.16 -5.27 21.58
N ILE A 44 12.26 -4.63 20.82
CA ILE A 44 12.64 -3.57 19.85
C ILE A 44 13.27 -2.39 20.59
N TYR A 45 12.62 -1.92 21.64
CA TYR A 45 13.10 -0.78 22.42
C TYR A 45 14.50 -1.03 22.99
N THR A 46 14.75 -2.23 23.53
CA THR A 46 16.03 -2.56 24.16
C THR A 46 17.13 -2.94 23.16
N LYS A 47 16.82 -3.66 22.07
CA LYS A 47 17.84 -4.14 21.11
C LYS A 47 18.17 -3.17 19.98
N GLU A 48 17.29 -2.21 19.66
CA GLU A 48 17.43 -1.34 18.47
C GLU A 48 17.65 0.13 18.79
N GLY A 49 17.96 0.48 20.04
CA GLY A 49 18.26 1.85 20.43
C GLY A 49 17.03 2.73 20.68
N GLY A 50 15.93 2.14 21.16
CA GLY A 50 14.75 2.88 21.61
C GLY A 50 13.81 3.31 20.48
N PHE A 51 13.44 4.59 20.46
CA PHE A 51 12.41 5.14 19.55
C PHE A 51 12.84 5.18 18.09
N THR A 52 14.13 5.33 17.78
CA THR A 52 14.65 5.39 16.41
C THR A 52 14.52 4.07 15.66
N GLY A 53 14.57 2.94 16.38
CA GLY A 53 14.33 1.61 15.82
C GLY A 53 12.92 1.46 15.22
N PHE A 54 11.91 2.04 15.88
CA PHE A 54 10.52 1.98 15.40
C PHE A 54 10.28 2.73 14.11
N TYR A 55 11.07 3.75 13.78
CA TYR A 55 10.90 4.56 12.56
C TYR A 55 11.73 4.04 11.37
N ARG A 56 12.42 2.90 11.52
CA ARG A 56 13.15 2.26 10.41
C ARG A 56 12.17 1.86 9.30
N GLY A 57 12.40 2.38 8.09
CA GLY A 57 11.52 2.17 6.92
C GLY A 57 10.44 3.23 6.70
N LEU A 58 10.35 4.27 7.54
CA LEU A 58 9.41 5.38 7.32
C LEU A 58 9.77 6.17 6.04
N MET A 59 11.06 6.38 5.79
CA MET A 59 11.56 7.07 4.59
C MET A 59 11.11 6.41 3.28
N PRO A 60 11.34 5.10 3.04
CA PRO A 60 10.81 4.46 1.84
C PRO A 60 9.28 4.42 1.79
N ALA A 61 8.59 4.43 2.94
CA ALA A 61 7.12 4.51 2.95
C ALA A 61 6.63 5.85 2.40
N ILE A 62 7.18 6.97 2.87
CA ILE A 62 6.80 8.31 2.43
C ILE A 62 7.19 8.52 0.96
N VAL A 63 8.43 8.16 0.61
CA VAL A 63 8.92 8.27 -0.77
C VAL A 63 8.13 7.38 -1.73
N GLY A 64 7.64 6.21 -1.29
CA GLY A 64 6.81 5.31 -2.10
C GLY A 64 5.36 5.78 -2.30
N MET A 65 4.80 6.55 -1.37
CA MET A 65 3.44 7.08 -1.50
C MET A 65 3.31 8.13 -2.62
N ALA A 66 4.35 8.95 -2.83
CA ALA A 66 4.35 9.98 -3.87
C ALA A 66 4.21 9.43 -5.31
N PRO A 67 5.05 8.49 -5.78
CA PRO A 67 4.91 7.90 -7.12
C PRO A 67 3.64 7.06 -7.24
N TYR A 68 3.22 6.38 -6.17
CA TYR A 68 1.95 5.64 -6.18
C TYR A 68 0.76 6.57 -6.44
N ALA A 69 0.64 7.66 -5.67
CA ALA A 69 -0.43 8.63 -5.86
C ALA A 69 -0.33 9.30 -7.23
N GLY A 70 0.85 9.78 -7.62
CA GLY A 70 1.06 10.46 -8.89
C GLY A 70 0.68 9.60 -10.11
N LEU A 71 1.15 8.35 -10.15
CA LEU A 71 0.84 7.43 -11.25
C LEU A 71 -0.61 6.98 -11.21
N SER A 72 -1.17 6.72 -10.02
CA SER A 72 -2.59 6.34 -9.92
C SER A 72 -3.50 7.45 -10.45
N PHE A 73 -3.25 8.71 -10.08
CA PHE A 73 -4.01 9.85 -10.59
C PHE A 73 -3.79 10.09 -12.08
N PHE A 74 -2.54 10.01 -12.55
CA PHE A 74 -2.21 10.20 -13.97
C PHE A 74 -2.89 9.13 -14.85
N THR A 75 -2.75 7.86 -14.48
CA THR A 75 -3.33 6.74 -15.20
C THR A 75 -4.85 6.77 -15.10
N PHE A 76 -5.44 7.05 -13.93
CA PHE A 76 -6.89 7.19 -13.78
C PHE A 76 -7.45 8.34 -14.64
N GLY A 77 -6.79 9.50 -14.64
CA GLY A 77 -7.17 10.64 -15.46
C GLY A 77 -7.11 10.33 -16.95
N THR A 78 -6.07 9.61 -17.37
CA THR A 78 -5.88 9.19 -18.77
C THR A 78 -6.95 8.18 -19.20
N LEU A 79 -7.19 7.14 -18.40
CA LEU A 79 -8.24 6.15 -18.67
C LEU A 79 -9.64 6.77 -18.66
N LYS A 80 -9.91 7.72 -17.75
CA LYS A 80 -11.16 8.47 -17.72
C LYS A 80 -11.33 9.29 -18.99
N ASN A 81 -10.29 10.00 -19.43
CA ASN A 81 -10.32 10.81 -20.64
C ASN A 81 -10.55 9.95 -21.90
N ILE A 82 -9.84 8.84 -22.02
CA ILE A 82 -10.01 7.87 -23.13
C ILE A 82 -11.42 7.26 -23.10
N GLY A 83 -11.91 6.86 -21.93
CA GLY A 83 -13.25 6.27 -21.77
C GLY A 83 -14.38 7.23 -22.15
N LEU A 84 -14.22 8.52 -21.84
CA LEU A 84 -15.17 9.57 -22.22
C LEU A 84 -15.10 9.92 -23.72
N THR A 85 -13.91 9.85 -24.32
CA THR A 85 -13.69 10.21 -25.73
C THR A 85 -14.10 9.11 -26.71
N HIS A 86 -13.91 7.82 -26.37
CA HIS A 86 -14.21 6.72 -27.29
C HIS A 86 -15.65 6.18 -27.23
N ALA A 87 -16.38 6.37 -26.13
CA ALA A 87 -17.75 5.85 -26.01
C ALA A 87 -18.65 6.70 -25.06
N PRO A 88 -18.95 7.97 -25.42
CA PRO A 88 -19.77 8.87 -24.60
C PRO A 88 -21.20 8.35 -24.36
N SER A 89 -21.77 7.59 -25.30
CA SER A 89 -23.15 7.11 -25.26
C SER A 89 -23.38 5.80 -24.48
N LEU A 90 -22.33 4.97 -24.24
CA LEU A 90 -22.46 3.67 -23.55
C LEU A 90 -22.00 3.71 -22.08
N LEU A 91 -21.05 4.60 -21.78
CA LEU A 91 -20.28 4.63 -20.54
C LEU A 91 -20.56 5.84 -19.65
N GLY A 92 -21.15 6.91 -20.19
CA GLY A 92 -21.58 8.09 -19.45
C GLY A 92 -22.98 7.92 -18.87
N ARG A 93 -23.14 8.18 -17.56
CA ARG A 93 -24.43 8.62 -17.01
C ARG A 93 -24.40 10.16 -16.92
N PRO A 94 -25.49 10.86 -17.26
CA PRO A 94 -25.62 12.25 -16.88
C PRO A 94 -25.59 12.34 -15.35
N SER A 95 -24.77 13.24 -14.81
CA SER A 95 -24.75 13.51 -13.37
C SER A 95 -26.11 14.04 -12.95
N LEU A 96 -26.64 13.53 -11.82
CA LEU A 96 -27.95 13.93 -11.29
C LEU A 96 -28.01 15.44 -10.91
N ASP A 97 -26.84 16.07 -10.77
CA ASP A 97 -26.66 17.42 -10.22
C ASP A 97 -26.26 18.46 -11.30
N ASN A 98 -25.72 18.02 -12.45
CA ASN A 98 -25.31 18.90 -13.57
C ASN A 98 -25.29 18.11 -14.90
N PRO A 99 -26.11 18.48 -15.92
CA PRO A 99 -26.20 17.76 -17.19
C PRO A 99 -24.93 17.85 -18.07
N ASP A 100 -24.02 18.78 -17.77
CA ASP A 100 -22.78 19.00 -18.54
C ASP A 100 -21.58 18.17 -18.05
N VAL A 101 -21.73 17.43 -16.93
CA VAL A 101 -20.65 16.61 -16.37
C VAL A 101 -20.98 15.13 -16.54
N LEU A 102 -20.41 14.51 -17.57
CA LEU A 102 -20.55 13.07 -17.81
C LEU A 102 -19.79 12.29 -16.72
N VAL A 103 -20.51 11.50 -15.92
CA VAL A 103 -19.90 10.64 -14.88
C VAL A 103 -19.92 9.20 -15.37
N LEU A 104 -18.76 8.54 -15.35
CA LEU A 104 -18.62 7.15 -15.76
C LEU A 104 -19.46 6.25 -14.83
N LYS A 105 -20.18 5.26 -15.39
CA LYS A 105 -20.90 4.25 -14.58
C LYS A 105 -19.99 3.71 -13.47
N THR A 106 -20.52 3.54 -12.26
CA THR A 106 -19.77 3.13 -11.06
C THR A 106 -18.84 1.94 -11.32
N HIS A 107 -19.32 0.90 -12.01
CA HIS A 107 -18.53 -0.29 -12.34
C HIS A 107 -17.31 0.01 -13.23
N VAL A 108 -17.44 0.92 -14.18
CA VAL A 108 -16.36 1.26 -15.12
C VAL A 108 -15.34 2.17 -14.43
N ASN A 109 -15.82 3.09 -13.59
CA ASN A 109 -14.96 3.93 -12.78
C ASN A 109 -14.13 3.07 -11.80
N LEU A 110 -14.73 2.00 -11.26
CA LEU A 110 -14.03 1.02 -10.43
C LEU A 110 -13.00 0.20 -11.21
N LEU A 111 -13.32 -0.25 -12.43
CA LEU A 111 -12.34 -0.96 -13.27
C LEU A 111 -11.18 -0.05 -13.67
N CYS A 112 -11.46 1.18 -14.06
CA CYS A 112 -10.47 2.21 -14.36
C CYS A 112 -9.56 2.47 -13.14
N GLY A 113 -10.15 2.67 -11.96
CA GLY A 113 -9.41 2.81 -10.70
C GLY A 113 -8.58 1.58 -10.34
N GLY A 114 -9.11 0.37 -10.59
CA GLY A 114 -8.40 -0.89 -10.37
C GLY A 114 -7.17 -1.05 -11.27
N ILE A 115 -7.31 -0.75 -12.57
CA ILE A 115 -6.21 -0.80 -13.54
C ILE A 115 -5.16 0.27 -13.21
N ALA A 116 -5.59 1.50 -12.92
CA ALA A 116 -4.70 2.58 -12.52
C ALA A 116 -3.95 2.24 -11.23
N GLY A 117 -4.63 1.66 -10.24
CA GLY A 117 -4.03 1.18 -9.00
C GLY A 117 -3.01 0.06 -9.23
N ALA A 118 -3.29 -0.89 -10.12
CA ALA A 118 -2.37 -1.98 -10.46
C ALA A 118 -1.09 -1.48 -11.14
N ILE A 119 -1.22 -0.52 -12.08
CA ILE A 119 -0.07 0.11 -12.75
C ILE A 119 0.76 0.90 -11.74
N ALA A 120 0.12 1.75 -10.93
CA ALA A 120 0.80 2.52 -9.89
C ALA A 120 1.51 1.62 -8.86
N GLN A 121 0.88 0.51 -8.50
CA GLN A 121 1.44 -0.49 -7.59
C GLN A 121 2.63 -1.20 -8.22
N THR A 122 2.58 -1.56 -9.51
CA THR A 122 3.73 -2.17 -10.22
C THR A 122 4.97 -1.28 -10.13
N VAL A 123 4.81 0.02 -10.40
CA VAL A 123 5.94 0.96 -10.41
C VAL A 123 6.45 1.26 -8.99
N SER A 124 5.56 1.32 -8.01
CA SER A 124 5.92 1.60 -6.61
C SER A 124 6.38 0.36 -5.83
N TYR A 125 6.21 -0.83 -6.41
CA TYR A 125 6.49 -2.11 -5.74
C TYR A 125 7.94 -2.26 -5.22
N PRO A 126 8.99 -1.81 -5.92
CA PRO A 126 10.36 -1.85 -5.41
C PRO A 126 10.56 -1.09 -4.09
N LEU A 127 9.88 0.05 -3.94
CA LEU A 127 9.94 0.87 -2.73
C LEU A 127 9.15 0.18 -1.59
N ASP A 128 8.02 -0.45 -1.92
CA ASP A 128 7.27 -1.26 -0.95
C ASP A 128 8.06 -2.47 -0.44
N VAL A 129 8.79 -3.16 -1.32
CA VAL A 129 9.67 -4.27 -0.92
C VAL A 129 10.81 -3.77 -0.03
N THR A 130 11.38 -2.61 -0.37
CA THR A 130 12.43 -1.98 0.43
C THR A 130 11.92 -1.60 1.82
N ARG A 131 10.73 -0.96 1.89
CA ARG A 131 10.04 -0.66 3.16
C ARG A 131 9.86 -1.91 4.01
N ARG A 132 9.29 -2.99 3.43
CA ARG A 132 9.04 -4.23 4.20
C ARG A 132 10.32 -4.89 4.68
N ARG A 133 11.38 -4.91 3.87
CA ARG A 133 12.68 -5.45 4.30
C ARG A 133 13.33 -4.61 5.39
N MET A 134 13.28 -3.29 5.29
CA MET A 134 13.74 -2.41 6.37
C MET A 134 12.91 -2.60 7.65
N GLN A 135 11.60 -2.83 7.53
CA GLN A 135 10.73 -3.10 8.68
C GLN A 135 11.05 -4.43 9.37
N LEU A 136 11.49 -5.42 8.60
CA LEU A 136 11.89 -6.74 9.07
C LEU A 136 13.40 -6.83 9.35
N GLY A 137 14.14 -5.73 9.23
CA GLY A 137 15.59 -5.71 9.14
C GLY A 137 16.31 -6.44 10.28
N THR A 138 15.81 -6.41 11.51
CA THR A 138 16.43 -7.11 12.66
C THR A 138 15.96 -8.53 12.88
N VAL A 139 14.91 -8.97 12.17
CA VAL A 139 14.51 -10.39 12.14
C VAL A 139 15.23 -11.12 11.00
N LEU A 140 15.70 -10.38 10.00
CA LEU A 140 16.54 -10.90 8.93
C LEU A 140 18.00 -10.96 9.39
N PRO A 141 18.75 -12.03 9.02
CA PRO A 141 20.16 -12.18 9.39
C PRO A 141 21.08 -11.06 8.81
N ASP A 142 20.63 -10.31 7.80
CA ASP A 142 21.35 -9.21 7.14
C ASP A 142 20.98 -7.82 7.67
N SER A 143 20.77 -7.68 8.99
CA SER A 143 20.24 -6.45 9.60
C SER A 143 21.11 -5.21 9.36
N GLU A 144 22.42 -5.38 9.39
CA GLU A 144 23.38 -4.27 9.26
C GLU A 144 23.36 -3.62 7.87
N LYS A 145 22.97 -4.37 6.83
CA LYS A 145 22.93 -3.86 5.44
C LYS A 145 21.61 -3.17 5.09
N CYS A 146 20.61 -3.24 5.97
CA CYS A 146 19.25 -2.71 5.76
C CYS A 146 18.99 -1.39 6.52
N LEU A 147 20.03 -0.59 6.78
CA LEU A 147 19.93 0.68 7.52
C LEU A 147 19.35 1.81 6.66
N THR A 148 19.79 1.89 5.40
CA THR A 148 19.41 2.97 4.47
C THR A 148 18.57 2.43 3.33
N MET A 149 17.58 3.20 2.86
CA MET A 149 16.74 2.84 1.70
C MET A 149 17.58 2.44 0.48
N VAL A 150 18.57 3.26 0.11
CA VAL A 150 19.41 3.03 -1.08
C VAL A 150 20.28 1.78 -0.92
N GLN A 151 20.86 1.58 0.27
CA GLN A 151 21.67 0.39 0.57
C GLN A 151 20.82 -0.88 0.52
N THR A 152 19.63 -0.85 1.12
CA THR A 152 18.69 -1.98 1.10
C THR A 152 18.26 -2.29 -0.33
N LEU A 153 17.89 -1.28 -1.11
CA LEU A 153 17.49 -1.47 -2.51
C LEU A 153 18.63 -2.07 -3.35
N LYS A 154 19.85 -1.53 -3.21
CA LYS A 154 21.06 -2.03 -3.90
C LYS A 154 21.38 -3.46 -3.49
N TYR A 155 21.31 -3.77 -2.19
CA TYR A 155 21.53 -5.11 -1.66
C TYR A 155 20.55 -6.14 -2.22
N VAL A 156 19.26 -5.81 -2.22
CA VAL A 156 18.21 -6.69 -2.74
C VAL A 156 18.37 -6.90 -4.25
N TYR A 157 18.70 -5.83 -4.97
CA TYR A 157 18.95 -5.88 -6.40
C TYR A 157 20.14 -6.80 -6.73
N GLN A 158 21.26 -6.66 -6.01
CA GLN A 158 22.48 -7.43 -6.26
C GLN A 158 22.33 -8.91 -5.86
N ASN A 159 21.70 -9.21 -4.71
CA ASN A 159 21.66 -10.58 -4.20
C ASN A 159 20.46 -11.41 -4.69
N HIS A 160 19.32 -10.78 -4.97
CA HIS A 160 18.08 -11.49 -5.33
C HIS A 160 17.56 -11.13 -6.74
N GLY A 161 18.17 -10.15 -7.39
CA GLY A 161 17.79 -9.69 -8.72
C GLY A 161 16.44 -8.94 -8.77
N ILE A 162 16.04 -8.55 -9.98
CA ILE A 162 14.83 -7.76 -10.22
C ILE A 162 13.57 -8.60 -10.01
N ARG A 163 13.43 -9.75 -10.69
CA ARG A 163 12.21 -10.57 -10.65
C ARG A 163 11.98 -11.29 -9.32
N ARG A 164 13.04 -11.87 -8.73
CA ARG A 164 12.95 -12.65 -7.48
C ARG A 164 13.24 -11.83 -6.22
N GLY A 165 13.81 -10.63 -6.35
CA GLY A 165 14.02 -9.68 -5.26
C GLY A 165 12.94 -8.61 -5.22
N LEU A 166 13.04 -7.63 -6.12
CA LEU A 166 12.19 -6.43 -6.13
C LEU A 166 10.72 -6.74 -6.38
N TYR A 167 10.39 -7.71 -7.23
CA TYR A 167 9.00 -8.04 -7.62
C TYR A 167 8.44 -9.28 -6.91
N ARG A 168 9.12 -9.78 -5.88
CA ARG A 168 8.67 -10.96 -5.14
C ARG A 168 7.35 -10.68 -4.44
N GLY A 169 6.31 -11.43 -4.79
CA GLY A 169 4.99 -11.34 -4.16
C GLY A 169 4.01 -10.37 -4.82
N LEU A 170 4.36 -9.74 -5.96
CA LEU A 170 3.45 -8.83 -6.66
C LEU A 170 2.15 -9.54 -7.09
N SER A 171 2.24 -10.76 -7.62
CA SER A 171 1.08 -11.56 -8.00
C SER A 171 0.17 -11.86 -6.80
N LEU A 172 0.75 -12.18 -5.64
CA LEU A 172 0.01 -12.42 -4.41
C LEU A 172 -0.71 -11.15 -3.94
N ASN A 173 -0.10 -9.99 -4.16
CA ASN A 173 -0.70 -8.71 -3.85
C ASN A 173 -1.95 -8.45 -4.71
N TYR A 174 -1.89 -8.76 -6.01
CA TYR A 174 -3.06 -8.67 -6.90
C TYR A 174 -4.17 -9.64 -6.51
N ILE A 175 -3.82 -10.90 -6.22
CA ILE A 175 -4.80 -11.90 -5.77
C ILE A 175 -5.47 -11.45 -4.47
N ARG A 176 -4.73 -10.83 -3.55
CA ARG A 176 -5.26 -10.29 -2.29
C ARG A 176 -6.20 -9.10 -2.50
N CYS A 177 -5.98 -8.26 -3.50
CA CYS A 177 -6.82 -7.09 -3.75
C CYS A 177 -8.26 -7.48 -4.10
N ILE A 178 -8.48 -8.54 -4.87
CA ILE A 178 -9.81 -8.98 -5.31
C ILE A 178 -10.77 -9.28 -4.14
N PRO A 179 -10.45 -10.19 -3.20
CA PRO A 179 -11.34 -10.48 -2.07
C PRO A 179 -11.46 -9.30 -1.11
N SER A 180 -10.40 -8.50 -0.92
CA SER A 180 -10.45 -7.30 -0.09
C SER A 180 -11.47 -6.29 -0.64
N GLN A 181 -11.47 -6.06 -1.94
CA GLN A 181 -12.43 -5.17 -2.59
C GLN A 181 -13.84 -5.77 -2.58
N ALA A 182 -13.99 -7.07 -2.83
CA ALA A 182 -15.29 -7.75 -2.78
C ALA A 182 -15.95 -7.61 -1.40
N VAL A 183 -15.20 -7.87 -0.32
CA VAL A 183 -15.71 -7.72 1.05
C VAL A 183 -16.07 -6.26 1.32
N ALA A 184 -15.23 -5.29 0.93
CA ALA A 184 -15.53 -3.88 1.14
C ALA A 184 -16.83 -3.45 0.43
N PHE A 185 -17.05 -3.89 -0.83
CA PHE A 185 -18.30 -3.62 -1.55
C PHE A 185 -19.51 -4.26 -0.88
N THR A 186 -19.42 -5.54 -0.53
CA THR A 186 -20.53 -6.24 0.13
C THR A 186 -20.88 -5.59 1.47
N THR A 187 -19.88 -5.26 2.29
CA THR A 187 -20.11 -4.58 3.57
C THR A 187 -20.73 -3.20 3.38
N TYR A 188 -20.31 -2.45 2.35
CA TYR A 188 -20.88 -1.14 2.06
C TYR A 188 -22.35 -1.22 1.64
N GLU A 189 -22.71 -2.16 0.76
CA GLU A 189 -24.11 -2.36 0.34
C GLU A 189 -24.99 -2.81 1.51
N LEU A 190 -24.53 -3.74 2.34
CA LEU A 190 -25.25 -4.18 3.54
C LEU A 190 -25.47 -3.02 4.52
N MET A 191 -24.45 -2.18 4.73
CA MET A 191 -24.55 -1.02 5.62
C MET A 191 -25.57 0.01 5.11
N LYS A 192 -25.61 0.29 3.79
CA LYS A 192 -26.64 1.18 3.23
C LYS A 192 -28.05 0.64 3.43
N GLN A 193 -28.24 -0.65 3.17
CA GLN A 193 -29.53 -1.31 3.35
C GLN A 193 -29.98 -1.23 4.82
N PHE A 194 -29.05 -1.45 5.75
CA PHE A 194 -29.32 -1.34 7.19
C PHE A 194 -29.71 0.08 7.62
N LEU A 195 -29.07 1.10 7.04
CA LEU A 195 -29.34 2.52 7.31
C LEU A 195 -30.54 3.10 6.54
N HIS A 196 -31.26 2.29 5.75
CA HIS A 196 -32.37 2.73 4.88
C HIS A 196 -32.00 3.88 3.92
N LEU A 197 -30.74 3.99 3.53
CA LEU A 197 -30.23 5.00 2.59
C LEU A 197 -30.30 4.51 1.12
N ASN A 198 -31.39 3.81 0.77
CA ASN A 198 -31.61 3.32 -0.60
C ASN A 198 -32.15 4.43 -1.51
#